data_AF-A0A1S8TX50-F1
#
_entry.id   AF-A0A1S8TX50-F1
#
_cell.length_a   1.000
_cell.length_b   1.000
_cell.length_c   1.000
_cell.angle_alpha   90.00
_cell.angle_beta   90.00
_cell.angle_gamma   90.00
#
_symmetry.space_group_name_H-M   'P 1'
#
loop_
_entity.id
_entity.type
_entity.pdbx_description
1 polymer ?
#
loop_
_entity_poly.entity_id
_entity_poly.type
_entity_poly.pdbx_seq_one_letter_code
_entity_poly.pdbx_strand_id
1 'polypeptide(L)'
;MTFIDGVANVFTKDVANEIAARLIRRIKQKTPVKEGVLRNGWAIGEIVQKGNSYSIEIINPIEYASYVEYGHRQTPGRFVPAIGKKLKKSWVKGRFMMTLSLKEIDELTPAIVSAKVWEELKRCFDVK
;
A
#
# COMPACT_ATOMS: atom_id res chain seq x y z
N MET A 1 -6.52 11.29 -29.10
CA MET A 1 -6.06 10.01 -28.55
C MET A 1 -5.62 9.16 -29.73
N THR A 2 -4.32 9.09 -29.99
CA THR A 2 -3.78 8.27 -31.07
C THR A 2 -3.83 6.79 -30.67
N PHE A 3 -3.79 5.88 -31.65
CA PHE A 3 -3.77 4.43 -31.39
C PHE A 3 -2.61 4.01 -30.48
N ILE A 4 -1.49 4.74 -30.54
CA ILE A 4 -0.30 4.53 -29.70
C ILE A 4 -0.57 4.90 -28.23
N ASP A 5 -1.32 5.99 -27.98
CA ASP A 5 -1.74 6.37 -26.63
C ASP A 5 -2.59 5.27 -25.98
N GLY A 6 -3.43 4.58 -26.78
CA GLY A 6 -4.26 3.48 -26.30
C GLY A 6 -3.46 2.29 -25.79
N VAL A 7 -2.44 1.84 -26.52
CA VAL A 7 -1.59 0.69 -26.15
C VAL A 7 -0.69 1.03 -24.97
N ALA A 8 -0.06 2.21 -24.97
CA ALA A 8 0.76 2.67 -23.86
C ALA A 8 -0.05 2.72 -22.55
N ASN A 9 -1.30 3.19 -22.62
CA ASN A 9 -2.19 3.24 -21.46
C ASN A 9 -2.57 1.85 -20.93
N VAL A 10 -2.75 0.84 -21.78
CA VAL A 10 -3.02 -0.53 -21.31
C VAL A 10 -1.82 -1.09 -20.55
N PHE A 11 -0.62 -1.00 -21.12
CA PHE A 11 0.60 -1.46 -20.47
C PHE A 11 0.84 -0.75 -19.13
N THR A 12 0.75 0.59 -19.10
CA THR A 12 0.96 1.34 -17.86
C THR A 12 -0.09 1.02 -16.80
N LYS A 13 -1.34 0.79 -17.20
CA LYS A 13 -2.40 0.34 -16.27
C LYS A 13 -2.08 -1.03 -15.68
N ASP A 14 -1.59 -1.98 -16.49
CA ASP A 14 -1.21 -3.31 -16.01
C ASP A 14 -0.04 -3.26 -15.03
N VAL A 15 0.97 -2.44 -15.32
CA VAL A 15 2.08 -2.18 -14.40
C VAL A 15 1.58 -1.54 -13.10
N ALA A 16 0.68 -0.55 -13.18
CA ALA A 16 0.09 0.10 -12.01
C ALA A 16 -0.70 -0.91 -11.14
N ASN A 17 -1.48 -1.80 -11.76
CA ASN A 17 -2.20 -2.86 -11.06
C ASN A 17 -1.23 -3.83 -10.34
N GLU A 18 -0.14 -4.22 -10.98
CA GLU A 18 0.87 -5.10 -10.38
C GLU A 18 1.54 -4.44 -9.17
N ILE A 19 1.89 -3.15 -9.28
CA ILE A 19 2.45 -2.35 -8.19
C ILE A 19 1.44 -2.26 -7.03
N ALA A 20 0.18 -1.95 -7.33
CA ALA A 20 -0.89 -1.84 -6.34
C ALA A 20 -1.08 -3.18 -5.58
N ALA A 21 -1.13 -4.29 -6.31
CA ALA A 21 -1.29 -5.64 -5.74
C ALA A 21 -0.11 -6.02 -4.82
N ARG A 22 1.13 -5.71 -5.22
CA ARG A 22 2.31 -5.96 -4.38
C ARG A 22 2.33 -5.06 -3.15
N LEU A 23 1.95 -3.80 -3.32
CA LEU A 23 1.87 -2.83 -2.22
C LEU A 23 0.87 -3.31 -1.16
N ILE A 24 -0.38 -3.57 -1.54
CA ILE A 24 -1.41 -3.99 -0.58
C ILE A 24 -1.04 -5.30 0.12
N ARG A 25 -0.40 -6.25 -0.59
CA ARG A 25 0.11 -7.48 0.01
C ARG A 25 1.12 -7.19 1.12
N ARG A 26 2.10 -6.33 0.87
CA ARG A 26 3.12 -5.95 1.86
C ARG A 26 2.51 -5.23 3.06
N ILE A 27 1.57 -4.32 2.81
CA ILE A 27 0.84 -3.61 3.87
C ILE A 27 0.11 -4.61 4.76
N LYS A 28 -0.65 -5.55 4.18
CA LYS A 28 -1.38 -6.57 4.93
C LYS A 28 -0.45 -7.48 5.74
N GLN A 29 0.71 -7.86 5.19
CA GLN A 29 1.73 -8.64 5.89
C GLN A 29 2.30 -7.91 7.11
N LYS A 30 2.55 -6.60 7.00
CA LYS A 30 3.05 -5.78 8.12
C LYS A 30 1.98 -5.42 9.13
N THR A 31 0.71 -5.47 8.74
CA THR A 31 -0.41 -5.11 9.61
C THR A 31 -0.58 -6.15 10.73
N PRO A 32 -0.57 -5.73 12.01
CA PRO A 32 -0.75 -6.64 13.13
C PRO A 32 -2.16 -7.26 13.11
N VAL A 33 -2.25 -8.54 13.46
CA VAL A 33 -3.53 -9.23 13.69
C VAL A 33 -3.52 -9.70 15.13
N LYS A 34 -4.45 -9.15 15.89
CA LYS A 34 -4.69 -9.55 17.27
C LYS A 34 -6.18 -9.82 17.43
N GLU A 35 -6.97 -8.75 17.48
CA GLU A 35 -8.44 -8.80 17.56
C GLU A 35 -8.96 -7.54 16.84
N GLY A 36 -9.30 -7.65 15.55
CA GLY A 36 -9.80 -6.50 14.81
C GLY A 36 -9.74 -6.63 13.30
N VAL A 37 -10.45 -5.71 12.64
CA VAL A 37 -10.63 -5.68 11.18
C VAL A 37 -9.55 -4.90 10.44
N LEU A 38 -8.52 -4.40 11.14
CA LEU A 38 -7.49 -3.51 10.58
C LEU A 38 -6.79 -4.08 9.33
N ARG A 39 -6.35 -5.35 9.38
CA ARG A 39 -5.70 -6.00 8.22
C ARG A 39 -6.65 -6.13 7.04
N ASN A 40 -7.90 -6.48 7.32
CA ASN A 40 -8.92 -6.71 6.30
C ASN A 40 -9.46 -5.41 5.72
N GLY A 41 -9.40 -4.30 6.47
CA GLY A 41 -9.83 -2.97 6.03
C GLY A 41 -8.94 -2.35 4.96
N TRP A 42 -7.71 -2.84 4.75
CA TRP A 42 -6.88 -2.38 3.64
C TRP A 42 -7.48 -2.81 2.29
N ALA A 43 -7.71 -1.85 1.42
CA ALA A 43 -8.21 -2.03 0.06
C ALA A 43 -7.48 -1.13 -0.94
N ILE A 44 -7.42 -1.58 -2.20
CA ILE A 44 -7.08 -0.72 -3.33
C ILE A 44 -8.38 0.01 -3.70
N GLY A 45 -8.34 1.33 -3.72
CA GLY A 45 -9.43 2.19 -4.16
C GLY A 45 -9.40 2.38 -5.66
N GLU A 46 -9.62 3.61 -6.12
CA GLU A 46 -9.56 3.91 -7.56
C GLU A 46 -8.11 3.92 -8.09
N ILE A 47 -7.96 3.41 -9.32
CA ILE A 47 -6.74 3.56 -10.12
C ILE A 47 -7.08 4.46 -11.30
N VAL A 48 -6.62 5.71 -11.25
CA VAL A 48 -7.02 6.76 -12.19
C VAL A 48 -5.81 7.22 -13.00
N GLN A 49 -5.98 7.29 -14.32
CA GLN A 49 -5.00 7.94 -15.19
C GLN A 49 -5.10 9.46 -15.05
N LYS A 50 -3.98 10.11 -14.75
CA LYS A 50 -3.84 11.57 -14.67
C LYS A 50 -2.77 12.02 -15.67
N GLY A 51 -3.21 12.30 -16.91
CA GLY A 51 -2.29 12.60 -18.02
C GLY A 51 -1.37 11.41 -18.30
N ASN A 52 -0.08 11.60 -18.03
CA ASN A 52 0.97 10.59 -18.27
C ASN A 52 1.30 9.75 -17.02
N SER A 53 0.55 9.89 -15.92
CA SER A 53 0.77 9.13 -14.70
C SER A 53 -0.48 8.36 -14.28
N TYR A 54 -0.28 7.34 -13.44
CA TYR A 54 -1.35 6.62 -12.77
C TYR A 54 -1.32 6.95 -11.28
N SER A 55 -2.49 7.23 -10.72
CA SER A 55 -2.71 7.43 -9.30
C SER A 55 -3.38 6.18 -8.74
N ILE A 56 -2.73 5.52 -7.78
CA ILE A 56 -3.27 4.35 -7.08
C ILE A 56 -3.72 4.80 -5.70
N GLU A 57 -4.99 4.65 -5.39
CA GLU A 57 -5.51 4.89 -4.05
C GLU A 57 -5.40 3.64 -3.17
N ILE A 58 -4.89 3.80 -1.94
CA ILE A 58 -4.88 2.76 -0.92
C ILE A 58 -5.62 3.30 0.29
N ILE A 59 -6.66 2.58 0.72
CA ILE A 59 -7.54 3.02 1.81
C ILE A 59 -7.55 2.01 2.96
N ASN A 60 -7.74 2.52 4.16
CA ASN A 60 -8.16 1.74 5.33
C ASN A 60 -9.20 2.55 6.11
N PRO A 61 -10.49 2.19 6.05
CA PRO A 61 -11.57 2.99 6.64
C PRO A 61 -11.66 2.83 8.17
N ILE A 62 -10.78 2.05 8.80
CA ILE A 62 -10.83 1.80 10.23
C ILE A 62 -10.34 3.04 10.99
N GLU A 63 -11.19 3.60 11.86
CA GLU A 63 -10.92 4.87 12.57
C GLU A 63 -9.57 4.90 13.27
N TYR A 64 -9.18 3.78 13.88
CA TYR A 64 -7.92 3.68 14.62
C TYR A 64 -6.70 3.32 13.77
N ALA A 65 -6.83 3.19 12.44
CA ALA A 65 -5.74 2.80 11.55
C ALA A 65 -4.55 3.77 11.62
N SER A 66 -4.83 5.08 11.64
CA SER A 66 -3.80 6.12 11.73
C SER A 66 -2.99 6.03 13.03
N TYR A 67 -3.64 5.72 14.15
CA TYR A 67 -2.96 5.53 15.45
C TYR A 67 -2.06 4.29 15.47
N VAL A 68 -2.39 3.26 14.68
CA VAL A 68 -1.52 2.08 14.53
C VAL A 68 -0.40 2.35 13.52
N GLU A 69 -0.66 3.13 12.46
CA GLU A 69 0.32 3.53 11.45
C GLU A 69 1.41 4.41 12.06
N TYR A 70 1.03 5.55 12.64
CA TYR A 70 1.97 6.58 13.07
C TYR A 70 2.21 6.60 14.59
N GLY A 71 1.37 5.92 15.36
CA GLY A 71 1.40 5.97 16.82
C GLY A 71 0.45 7.02 17.39
N HIS A 72 0.39 7.11 18.72
CA HIS A 72 -0.49 8.06 19.41
C HIS A 72 0.02 8.42 20.81
N ARG A 73 -0.40 9.60 21.31
CA ARG A 73 -0.18 10.02 22.70
C ARG A 73 -1.12 9.27 23.64
N GLN A 74 -0.63 9.03 24.84
CA GLN A 74 -1.37 8.50 25.97
C GLN A 74 -1.10 9.39 27.18
N THR A 75 -2.03 9.41 28.13
CA THR A 75 -1.87 10.10 29.41
C THR A 75 -1.41 9.07 30.45
N PRO A 76 -0.13 9.07 30.88
CA PRO A 76 0.33 8.17 31.92
C PRO A 76 -0.50 8.32 33.20
N GLY A 77 -0.75 7.22 33.89
CA GLY A 77 -1.58 7.19 35.10
C GLY A 77 -3.09 7.07 34.85
N ARG A 78 -3.58 7.37 33.63
CA ARG A 78 -4.99 7.15 33.27
C ARG A 78 -5.35 5.67 33.37
N PHE A 79 -6.39 5.36 34.13
CA PHE A 79 -6.98 4.03 34.18
C PHE A 79 -7.91 3.82 32.98
N VAL A 80 -7.79 2.69 32.29
CA VAL A 80 -8.62 2.32 31.15
C VAL A 80 -9.44 1.09 31.53
N PRO A 81 -10.75 1.24 31.83
CA PRO A 81 -11.60 0.14 32.27
C PRO A 81 -11.64 -1.04 31.30
N ALA A 82 -11.71 -0.77 30.00
CA ALA A 82 -11.79 -1.79 28.94
C ALA A 82 -10.61 -2.79 28.94
N ILE A 83 -9.46 -2.40 29.49
CA ILE A 83 -8.28 -3.27 29.59
C ILE A 83 -7.85 -3.52 31.05
N GLY A 84 -8.61 -3.03 32.03
CA GLY A 84 -8.33 -3.17 33.46
C GLY A 84 -6.95 -2.66 33.90
N LYS A 85 -6.34 -1.71 33.17
CA LYS A 85 -4.94 -1.30 33.36
C LYS A 85 -4.76 0.21 33.37
N LYS A 86 -3.75 0.67 34.10
CA LYS A 86 -3.25 2.06 34.03
C LYS A 86 -2.21 2.19 32.91
N LEU A 87 -2.34 3.25 32.12
CA LEU A 87 -1.37 3.57 31.07
C LEU A 87 -0.04 4.00 31.70
N LYS A 88 1.07 3.50 31.17
CA LYS A 88 2.42 3.81 31.65
C LYS A 88 3.20 4.71 30.69
N LYS A 89 3.05 4.48 29.38
CA LYS A 89 3.77 5.21 28.34
C LYS A 89 2.99 6.47 27.96
N SER A 90 3.71 7.55 27.66
CA SER A 90 3.11 8.80 27.12
C SER A 90 2.96 8.76 25.60
N TRP A 91 3.67 7.87 24.92
CA TRP A 91 3.60 7.67 23.48
C TRP A 91 3.65 6.18 23.13
N VAL A 92 2.78 5.76 22.22
CA VAL A 92 2.79 4.43 21.61
C VAL A 92 3.35 4.56 20.21
N LYS A 93 4.45 3.85 19.93
CA LYS A 93 5.11 3.87 18.61
C LYS A 93 4.20 3.24 17.55
N GLY A 94 4.11 3.90 16.39
CA GLY A 94 3.47 3.38 15.19
C GLY A 94 4.16 2.15 14.61
N ARG A 95 3.43 1.43 13.75
CA ARG A 95 3.89 0.23 13.04
C ARG A 95 4.33 0.53 11.61
N PHE A 96 3.97 1.70 11.07
CA PHE A 96 4.38 2.19 9.75
C PHE A 96 4.15 1.16 8.63
N MET A 97 3.00 0.49 8.64
CA MET A 97 2.68 -0.62 7.75
C MET A 97 2.62 -0.16 6.30
N MET A 98 1.93 0.96 6.05
CA MET A 98 1.85 1.58 4.73
C MET A 98 3.14 2.29 4.37
N THR A 99 3.67 3.11 5.28
CA THR A 99 4.87 3.92 5.05
C THR A 99 6.08 3.07 4.66
N LEU A 100 6.35 1.98 5.39
CA LEU A 100 7.46 1.08 5.08
C LEU A 100 7.21 0.27 3.81
N SER A 101 5.96 -0.16 3.57
CA SER A 101 5.63 -0.89 2.35
C SER A 101 5.76 -0.03 1.09
N LEU A 102 5.40 1.25 1.17
CA LEU A 102 5.59 2.21 0.08
C LEU A 102 7.07 2.36 -0.25
N LYS A 103 7.92 2.55 0.76
CA LYS A 103 9.38 2.63 0.57
C LYS A 103 9.94 1.38 -0.11
N GLU A 104 9.57 0.19 0.38
CA GLU A 104 10.01 -1.07 -0.22
C GLU A 104 9.52 -1.25 -1.67
N ILE A 105 8.29 -0.81 -1.98
CA ILE A 105 7.75 -0.90 -3.34
C ILE A 105 8.42 0.09 -4.26
N ASP A 106 8.69 1.31 -3.80
CA ASP A 106 9.40 2.33 -4.56
C ASP A 106 10.78 1.83 -4.99
N GLU A 107 11.52 1.23 -4.05
CA GLU A 107 12.83 0.59 -4.31
C GLU A 107 12.73 -0.58 -5.32
N LEU A 108 11.62 -1.32 -5.34
CA LEU A 108 11.40 -2.45 -6.25
C LEU A 108 10.79 -2.04 -7.60
N THR A 109 10.25 -0.84 -7.71
CA THR A 109 9.48 -0.39 -8.88
C THR A 109 10.29 -0.46 -10.17
N PRO A 110 11.56 0.00 -10.23
CA PRO A 110 12.37 -0.11 -11.44
C PRO A 110 12.50 -1.56 -11.93
N ALA A 111 12.70 -2.50 -11.01
CA ALA A 111 12.84 -3.92 -11.35
C ALA A 111 11.52 -4.53 -11.86
N ILE A 112 10.39 -4.17 -11.25
CA ILE A 112 9.05 -4.61 -11.67
C ILE A 112 8.74 -4.09 -13.08
N VAL A 113 8.99 -2.80 -13.33
CA VAL A 113 8.77 -2.19 -14.65
C VAL A 113 9.67 -2.83 -15.69
N SER A 114 10.95 -3.02 -15.39
CA SER A 114 11.91 -3.64 -16.32
C SER A 114 11.50 -5.05 -16.72
N ALA A 115 11.07 -5.87 -15.75
CA ALA A 115 10.57 -7.21 -16.03
C ALA A 115 9.33 -7.18 -16.93
N LYS A 116 8.38 -6.27 -16.69
CA LYS A 116 7.17 -6.12 -17.51
C LYS A 116 7.47 -5.65 -18.93
N VAL A 117 8.38 -4.68 -19.09
CA VAL A 117 8.84 -4.23 -20.41
C VAL A 117 9.47 -5.40 -21.16
N TRP A 118 10.29 -6.20 -20.49
CA TRP A 118 10.95 -7.35 -21.12
C TRP A 118 9.97 -8.45 -21.55
N GLU A 119 8.97 -8.76 -20.72
CA GLU A 119 7.86 -9.66 -21.08
C GLU A 119 7.14 -9.19 -22.35
N GLU A 120 6.86 -7.89 -22.44
CA GLU A 120 6.16 -7.31 -23.59
C GLU A 120 7.03 -7.29 -24.86
N LEU A 121 8.32 -6.99 -24.73
CA LEU A 121 9.27 -7.09 -25.85
C LEU A 121 9.36 -8.52 -26.38
N LYS A 122 9.47 -9.52 -25.50
CA LYS A 122 9.46 -10.94 -25.91
C LYS A 122 8.19 -11.30 -26.68
N ARG A 123 7.03 -10.84 -26.20
CA ARG A 123 5.73 -11.04 -26.85
C ARG A 123 5.68 -10.42 -28.25
N CYS A 124 6.21 -9.21 -28.42
CA CYS A 124 6.18 -8.48 -29.69
C CYS A 124 7.17 -9.03 -30.73
N PHE A 125 8.34 -9.48 -30.29
CA PHE A 125 9.45 -9.86 -31.18
C PHE A 125 9.70 -11.37 -31.25
N ASP A 126 8.86 -12.18 -30.61
CA ASP A 126 8.96 -13.65 -30.53
C ASP A 126 10.36 -14.13 -30.06
N VAL A 127 10.99 -13.33 -29.20
CA VAL A 127 12.32 -13.58 -28.65
C VAL A 127 12.18 -14.62 -27.54
N LYS A 128 12.65 -15.85 -27.81
CA LYS A 128 12.70 -16.96 -26.83
C LYS A 128 13.43 -16.54 -25.55
#